data_AF-A0A6M1SQ56-F1
#
_entry.id   AF-A0A6M1SQ56-F1
#
_cell.length_a   1.000
_cell.length_b   1.000
_cell.length_c   1.000
_cell.angle_alpha   90.00
_cell.angle_beta   90.00
_cell.angle_gamma   90.00
#
_symmetry.space_group_name_H-M   'P 1'
#
loop_
_entity.id
_entity.type
_entity.pdbx_description
1 polymer ?
#
loop_
_entity_poly.entity_id
_entity_poly.type
_entity_poly.pdbx_seq_one_letter_code
_entity_poly.pdbx_strand_id
1 'polypeptide(L)'
;MMSPRTPLTAREQEVFDILLKGATSQQVAEALSISKRTVENYRGEIVRKYGVRRLIEIANPPTERVIENGVPKTITLADVLATLEAIQRRLDTIDAALRVLLPNTTTPEAAPTMPRLSDIRAKRRARKAR
;
A
#
# COMPACT_ATOMS: atom_id res chain seq x y z
N MET A 1 -14.19 -2.98 -21.54
CA MET A 1 -13.91 -1.59 -21.10
C MET A 1 -15.23 -0.83 -21.04
N MET A 2 -15.41 0.04 -20.05
CA MET A 2 -16.58 0.94 -20.00
C MET A 2 -16.51 1.94 -21.17
N SER A 3 -17.65 2.25 -21.77
CA SER A 3 -17.78 3.28 -22.81
C SER A 3 -18.30 4.57 -22.21
N PRO A 4 -17.85 5.75 -22.68
CA PRO A 4 -18.35 7.02 -22.18
C PRO A 4 -19.79 7.25 -22.67
N ARG A 5 -20.61 7.93 -21.85
CA ARG A 5 -21.99 8.30 -22.21
C ARG A 5 -22.06 9.34 -23.33
N THR A 6 -20.97 10.05 -23.54
CA THR A 6 -20.81 11.04 -24.60
C THR A 6 -19.39 10.90 -25.15
N PRO A 7 -19.18 10.94 -26.48
CA PRO A 7 -17.85 10.80 -27.05
C PRO A 7 -16.88 11.85 -26.50
N LEU A 8 -15.64 11.41 -26.27
CA LEU A 8 -14.55 12.31 -25.93
C LEU A 8 -14.19 13.17 -27.16
N THR A 9 -13.80 14.42 -26.91
CA THR A 9 -13.18 15.24 -27.96
C THR A 9 -11.77 14.72 -28.26
N ALA A 10 -11.19 15.08 -29.40
CA ALA A 10 -9.81 14.68 -29.75
C ALA A 10 -8.82 15.03 -28.63
N ARG A 11 -8.95 16.23 -28.04
CA ARG A 11 -8.05 16.69 -26.97
C ARG A 11 -8.29 15.97 -25.64
N GLU A 12 -9.54 15.64 -25.32
CA GLU A 12 -9.85 14.81 -24.16
C GLU A 12 -9.33 13.37 -24.33
N GLN A 13 -9.39 12.82 -25.55
CA GLN A 13 -8.87 11.50 -25.87
C GLN A 13 -7.35 11.44 -25.68
N GLU A 14 -6.62 12.42 -26.19
CA GLU A 14 -5.15 12.51 -25.99
C GLU A 14 -4.77 12.58 -24.51
N VAL A 15 -5.48 13.41 -23.73
CA VAL A 15 -5.30 13.51 -22.27
C VAL A 15 -5.62 12.17 -21.60
N PHE A 16 -6.71 11.52 -22.00
CA PHE A 16 -7.16 10.24 -21.46
C PHE A 16 -6.13 9.12 -21.71
N ASP A 17 -5.59 9.03 -22.92
CA ASP A 17 -4.63 7.98 -23.31
C ASP A 17 -3.32 8.08 -22.52
N ILE A 18 -2.86 9.29 -22.22
CA ILE A 18 -1.66 9.51 -21.40
C ILE A 18 -1.97 9.21 -19.92
N LEU A 19 -3.13 9.62 -19.42
CA LEU A 19 -3.55 9.33 -18.06
C LEU A 19 -3.72 7.82 -17.79
N LEU A 20 -4.22 7.06 -18.77
CA LEU A 20 -4.37 5.60 -18.67
C LEU A 20 -3.03 4.87 -18.50
N LYS A 21 -1.93 5.47 -18.96
CA LYS A 21 -0.56 4.95 -18.76
C LYS A 21 -0.02 5.20 -17.34
N GLY A 22 -0.84 5.78 -16.45
CA GLY A 22 -0.45 6.09 -15.07
C GLY A 22 0.24 7.46 -14.90
N ALA A 23 0.20 8.32 -15.92
CA ALA A 23 0.81 9.64 -15.85
C ALA A 23 0.03 10.57 -14.89
N THR A 24 0.77 11.44 -14.21
CA THR A 24 0.20 12.51 -13.37
C THR A 24 -0.27 13.69 -14.22
N SER A 25 -1.16 14.55 -13.68
CA SER A 25 -1.59 15.77 -14.36
C SER A 25 -0.42 16.69 -14.76
N GLN A 26 0.68 16.66 -14.00
CA GLN A 26 1.89 17.42 -14.28
C GLN A 26 2.66 16.86 -15.49
N GLN A 27 2.82 15.54 -15.55
CA GLN A 27 3.47 14.87 -16.69
C GLN A 27 2.65 15.00 -17.97
N VAL A 28 1.32 14.96 -17.89
CA VAL A 28 0.44 15.21 -19.04
C VAL A 28 0.56 16.66 -19.51
N ALA A 29 0.63 17.61 -18.57
CA ALA A 29 0.80 19.03 -18.87
C ALA A 29 2.10 19.28 -19.65
N GLU A 30 3.20 18.66 -19.19
CA GLU A 30 4.50 18.71 -19.87
C GLU A 30 4.45 18.04 -21.25
N ALA A 31 3.88 16.84 -21.35
CA ALA A 31 3.80 16.08 -22.61
C ALA A 31 2.97 16.81 -23.68
N LEU A 32 1.90 17.51 -23.28
CA LEU A 32 0.99 18.21 -24.18
C LEU A 32 1.28 19.72 -24.29
N SER A 33 2.32 20.22 -23.60
CA SER A 33 2.69 21.64 -23.53
C SER A 33 1.51 22.56 -23.15
N ILE A 34 0.72 22.15 -22.15
CA ILE A 34 -0.43 22.90 -21.62
C ILE A 34 -0.31 23.07 -20.11
N SER A 35 -1.12 23.94 -19.51
CA SER A 35 -1.09 24.12 -18.06
C SER A 35 -1.66 22.90 -17.32
N LYS A 36 -1.14 22.61 -16.13
CA LYS A 36 -1.71 21.60 -15.22
C LYS A 36 -3.20 21.84 -14.95
N ARG A 37 -3.63 23.11 -14.80
CA ARG A 37 -5.03 23.48 -14.62
C ARG A 37 -5.89 23.09 -15.83
N THR A 38 -5.36 23.23 -17.04
CA THR A 38 -6.03 22.80 -18.27
C THR A 38 -6.20 21.28 -18.30
N VAL A 39 -5.17 20.52 -17.87
CA VAL A 39 -5.27 19.06 -17.75
C VAL A 39 -6.33 18.66 -16.73
N GLU A 40 -6.38 19.32 -15.57
CA GLU A 40 -7.40 19.07 -14.53
C GLU A 40 -8.83 19.32 -15.05
N ASN A 41 -9.02 20.37 -15.86
CA ASN A 41 -10.31 20.62 -16.51
C ASN A 41 -10.69 19.49 -17.46
N TYR A 42 -9.78 19.06 -18.36
CA TYR A 42 -10.03 17.91 -19.23
C TYR A 42 -10.34 16.65 -18.43
N ARG A 43 -9.61 16.43 -17.33
CA ARG A 43 -9.83 15.30 -16.42
C ARG A 43 -11.23 15.32 -15.82
N GLY A 44 -11.72 16.49 -15.42
CA GLY A 44 -13.08 16.69 -14.94
C GLY A 44 -14.13 16.37 -16.01
N GLU A 45 -13.96 16.86 -17.23
CA GLU A 45 -14.87 16.58 -18.35
C GLU A 45 -14.89 15.09 -18.72
N ILE A 46 -13.74 14.42 -18.75
CA ILE A 46 -13.64 12.98 -19.01
C ILE A 46 -14.42 12.20 -17.94
N VAL A 47 -14.15 12.47 -16.66
CA VAL A 47 -14.86 11.82 -15.54
C VAL A 47 -16.37 12.03 -15.63
N ARG A 48 -16.81 13.25 -15.98
CA ARG A 48 -18.22 13.61 -16.19
C ARG A 48 -18.84 12.79 -17.34
N LYS A 49 -18.16 12.66 -18.47
CA LYS A 49 -18.61 11.89 -19.64
C LYS A 49 -18.68 10.38 -19.39
N TYR A 50 -17.76 9.83 -18.59
CA TYR A 50 -17.81 8.43 -18.16
C TYR A 50 -18.77 8.19 -16.99
N GLY A 51 -19.17 9.23 -16.26
CA GLY A 51 -20.09 9.11 -15.14
C GLY A 51 -19.50 8.52 -13.87
N VAL A 52 -18.19 8.50 -13.79
CA VAL A 52 -17.42 8.06 -12.62
C VAL A 52 -17.10 9.27 -11.74
N ARG A 53 -16.50 9.07 -10.56
CA ARG A 53 -15.95 10.20 -9.78
C ARG A 53 -14.45 10.31 -9.86
N ARG A 54 -13.78 9.21 -10.20
CA ARG A 54 -12.32 9.17 -10.37
C ARG A 54 -11.94 8.43 -11.63
N LEU A 55 -10.90 8.92 -12.28
CA LEU A 55 -10.38 8.33 -13.52
C LEU A 55 -9.94 6.86 -13.33
N ILE A 56 -9.49 6.50 -12.11
CA ILE A 56 -9.09 5.13 -11.78
C ILE A 56 -10.26 4.14 -11.87
N GLU A 57 -11.49 4.61 -11.67
CA GLU A 57 -12.71 3.78 -11.82
C GLU A 57 -12.95 3.41 -13.30
N ILE A 58 -12.36 4.15 -14.25
CA ILE A 58 -12.44 3.84 -15.69
C ILE A 58 -11.44 2.73 -16.04
N ALA A 59 -10.24 2.77 -15.43
CA ALA A 59 -9.16 1.80 -15.67
C ALA A 59 -9.37 0.49 -14.90
N ASN A 60 -9.85 0.60 -13.66
CA ASN A 60 -10.18 -0.52 -12.79
C ASN A 60 -11.61 -0.34 -12.27
N PRO A 61 -12.63 -0.71 -13.06
CA PRO A 61 -14.01 -0.63 -12.61
C PRO A 61 -14.17 -1.49 -11.36
N PRO A 62 -14.70 -0.93 -10.25
CA PRO A 62 -14.85 -1.70 -9.02
C PRO A 62 -15.68 -2.95 -9.30
N THR A 63 -15.07 -4.11 -9.11
CA THR A 63 -15.67 -5.43 -9.33
C THR A 63 -16.82 -5.73 -8.36
N GLU A 64 -16.93 -4.98 -7.27
CA GLU A 64 -17.99 -5.10 -6.27
C GLU A 64 -18.46 -3.68 -5.90
N ARG A 65 -19.75 -3.38 -6.12
CA ARG A 65 -20.34 -2.08 -5.75
C ARG A 65 -20.48 -1.99 -4.23
N VAL A 66 -19.41 -1.68 -3.50
CA VAL A 66 -19.54 -1.20 -2.10
C VAL A 66 -19.89 0.30 -2.17
N ILE A 67 -21.18 0.57 -2.25
CA ILE A 67 -21.75 1.92 -2.22
C ILE A 67 -22.19 2.19 -0.77
N GLU A 68 -21.37 2.87 0.03
CA GLU A 68 -21.88 3.50 1.26
C GLU A 68 -22.37 4.92 0.89
N ASN A 69 -23.65 5.18 1.15
CA ASN A 69 -24.28 6.52 1.09
C ASN A 69 -24.10 7.32 -0.20
N GLY A 70 -24.01 6.63 -1.36
CA GLY A 70 -23.93 7.32 -2.64
C GLY A 70 -22.71 8.23 -2.78
N VAL A 71 -21.59 7.94 -2.08
CA VAL A 71 -20.29 8.60 -2.24
C VAL A 71 -19.19 7.53 -2.38
N PRO A 72 -18.44 7.45 -3.50
CA PRO A 72 -17.28 6.60 -3.61
C PRO A 72 -16.23 7.20 -2.70
N LYS A 73 -16.02 6.55 -1.55
CA LYS A 73 -14.99 6.89 -0.56
C LYS A 73 -13.66 7.11 -1.26
N THR A 74 -13.21 8.35 -1.37
CA THR A 74 -11.80 8.64 -1.60
C THR A 74 -11.08 7.92 -0.49
N ILE A 75 -10.35 6.84 -0.79
CA ILE A 75 -9.62 6.11 0.24
C ILE A 75 -8.61 7.11 0.78
N THR A 76 -8.93 7.70 1.92
CA THR A 76 -8.09 8.69 2.58
C THR A 76 -7.01 7.93 3.35
N LEU A 77 -5.93 8.62 3.71
CA LEU A 77 -4.90 8.04 4.57
C LEU A 77 -5.51 7.52 5.89
N ALA A 78 -6.56 8.18 6.38
CA ALA A 78 -7.31 7.76 7.56
C ALA A 78 -8.05 6.43 7.36
N ASP A 79 -8.64 6.20 6.18
CA ASP A 79 -9.28 4.92 5.86
C ASP A 79 -8.23 3.80 5.79
N VAL A 80 -7.08 4.06 5.16
CA VAL A 80 -5.96 3.10 5.10
C VAL A 80 -5.47 2.76 6.51
N LEU A 81 -5.24 3.77 7.34
CA LEU A 81 -4.82 3.60 8.73
C LEU A 81 -5.85 2.80 9.54
N ALA A 82 -7.14 3.08 9.39
CA ALA A 82 -8.19 2.32 10.06
C ALA A 82 -8.19 0.84 9.65
N THR A 83 -8.00 0.54 8.36
CA THR A 83 -7.80 -0.85 7.91
C THR A 83 -6.54 -1.49 8.47
N LEU A 84 -5.42 -0.75 8.55
CA LEU A 84 -4.18 -1.26 9.13
C LEU A 84 -4.33 -1.56 10.62
N GLU A 85 -5.02 -0.71 11.38
CA GLU A 85 -5.32 -0.96 12.78
C GLU A 85 -6.23 -2.19 12.98
N ALA A 86 -7.19 -2.39 12.09
CA ALA A 86 -8.06 -3.57 12.14
C ALA A 86 -7.29 -4.86 11.83
N ILE A 87 -6.36 -4.81 10.86
CA ILE A 87 -5.46 -5.92 10.56
C ILE A 87 -4.55 -6.20 11.76
N GLN A 88 -3.96 -5.17 12.37
CA GLN A 88 -3.09 -5.32 13.53
C GLN A 88 -3.81 -5.98 14.70
N ARG A 89 -5.04 -5.55 15.03
CA ARG A 89 -5.85 -6.19 16.09
C ARG A 89 -6.10 -7.68 15.84
N ARG A 90 -6.31 -8.07 14.58
CA ARG A 90 -6.50 -9.48 14.22
C ARG A 90 -5.19 -10.26 14.37
N LEU A 91 -4.05 -9.67 14.01
CA LEU A 91 -2.74 -10.27 14.26
C LEU A 91 -2.47 -10.43 15.75
N ASP A 92 -2.77 -9.43 16.58
CA ASP A 92 -2.61 -9.50 18.04
C ASP A 92 -3.50 -10.61 18.65
N THR A 93 -4.71 -10.77 18.11
CA THR A 93 -5.64 -11.83 18.52
C THR A 93 -5.10 -13.21 18.14
N ILE A 94 -4.51 -13.34 16.95
CA ILE A 94 -3.87 -14.57 16.49
C ILE A 94 -2.66 -14.87 17.37
N ASP A 95 -1.80 -13.89 17.67
CA ASP A 95 -0.64 -14.08 18.55
C ASP A 95 -1.06 -14.49 19.96
N ALA A 96 -2.14 -13.91 20.50
CA ALA A 96 -2.70 -14.32 21.78
C ALA A 96 -3.24 -15.77 21.72
N ALA A 97 -3.95 -16.13 20.65
CA ALA A 97 -4.43 -17.50 20.46
C ALA A 97 -3.28 -18.50 20.29
N LEU A 98 -2.23 -18.12 19.56
CA LEU A 98 -1.02 -18.91 19.40
C LEU A 98 -0.27 -19.07 20.72
N ARG A 99 -0.21 -18.06 21.59
CA ARG A 99 0.37 -18.21 22.94
C ARG A 99 -0.39 -19.21 23.81
N VAL A 100 -1.71 -19.30 23.65
CA VAL A 100 -2.55 -20.26 24.39
C VAL A 100 -2.40 -21.67 23.81
N LEU A 101 -2.34 -21.81 22.49
CA LEU A 101 -2.25 -23.10 21.79
C LEU A 101 -0.81 -23.66 21.73
N LEU A 102 0.20 -22.80 21.75
CA LEU A 102 1.63 -23.11 21.72
C LEU A 102 2.32 -22.42 22.91
N PRO A 103 2.16 -22.93 24.15
CA PRO A 103 2.60 -22.23 25.36
C PRO A 103 4.13 -22.06 25.49
N ASN A 104 4.94 -22.63 24.58
CA ASN A 104 6.40 -22.63 24.68
C ASN A 104 7.08 -22.27 23.35
N THR A 105 7.16 -20.98 23.02
CA THR A 105 8.22 -20.46 22.11
C THR A 105 8.96 -19.26 22.68
N THR A 106 8.77 -18.92 23.95
CA THR A 106 9.71 -18.08 24.71
C THR A 106 10.53 -18.97 25.64
N THR A 107 11.45 -19.74 25.07
CA THR A 107 12.76 -19.80 25.71
C THR A 107 13.59 -18.77 24.97
N PRO A 108 14.21 -17.77 25.63
CA PRO A 108 15.36 -17.13 25.04
C PRO A 108 16.38 -18.25 24.92
N GLU A 109 16.46 -18.90 23.75
CA GLU A 109 17.48 -19.88 23.46
C GLU A 109 18.80 -19.20 23.75
N ALA A 110 19.42 -19.64 24.84
CA ALA A 110 20.61 -19.05 25.39
C ALA A 110 21.61 -18.92 24.25
N ALA A 111 22.01 -17.68 23.94
CA ALA A 111 23.21 -17.43 23.16
C ALA A 111 24.31 -18.38 23.68
N PRO A 112 25.10 -19.03 22.81
CA PRO A 112 26.15 -19.94 23.27
C PRO A 112 26.98 -19.19 24.31
N THR A 113 26.90 -19.62 25.57
CA THR A 113 27.62 -18.98 26.67
C THR A 113 29.10 -19.08 26.34
N MET A 114 29.65 -17.99 25.80
CA MET A 114 31.07 -17.85 25.58
C MET A 114 31.76 -18.12 26.92
N PRO A 115 32.74 -19.04 26.97
CA PRO A 115 33.45 -19.31 28.22
C PRO A 115 34.04 -18.00 28.73
N ARG A 116 33.80 -17.68 30.02
CA ARG A 116 34.33 -16.44 30.59
C ARG A 116 35.86 -16.50 30.50
N LEU A 117 36.50 -15.37 30.24
CA LEU A 117 37.96 -15.26 30.13
C LEU A 117 38.71 -15.83 31.35
N SER A 118 38.07 -15.89 32.52
CA SER A 118 38.55 -16.59 33.72
C SER A 118 38.78 -18.09 33.49
N ASP A 119 37.87 -18.74 32.79
CA ASP A 119 37.82 -20.19 32.62
C ASP A 119 38.87 -20.65 31.60
N ILE A 120 39.13 -19.81 30.60
CA ILE A 120 40.19 -20.01 29.59
C ILE A 120 41.58 -19.90 30.23
N ARG A 121 41.77 -18.95 31.17
CA ARG A 121 43.05 -18.77 31.90
C ARG A 121 43.31 -19.92 32.87
N ALA A 122 42.28 -20.42 33.56
CA ALA A 122 42.39 -21.59 34.45
C ALA A 122 42.79 -22.86 33.68
N LYS A 123 42.17 -23.13 32.52
CA LYS A 123 42.52 -24.26 31.65
C LYS A 123 43.95 -24.19 31.10
N ARG A 124 44.46 -23.00 30.76
CA ARG A 124 45.86 -22.83 30.31
C ARG A 124 46.88 -23.06 31.44
N ARG A 125 46.59 -22.65 32.68
CA ARG A 125 47.46 -22.94 33.83
C ARG A 125 47.52 -24.44 34.14
N ALA A 126 46.39 -25.14 34.09
CA ALA A 126 46.33 -26.59 34.33
C ALA A 126 47.09 -27.42 33.28
N ARG A 127 47.15 -26.97 32.02
CA ARG A 127 47.95 -27.64 30.96
C ARG A 127 49.45 -27.36 31.01
N LYS A 128 49.87 -26.27 31.66
CA LYS A 128 51.30 -25.89 31.76
C LYS A 128 51.97 -26.46 33.02
N ALA A 129 51.20 -27.10 33.91
CA ALA A 129 51.65 -27.76 35.13
C ALA A 129 51.72 -29.30 35.00
N ARG A 130 51.56 -29.82 33.78
CA ARG A 130 51.86 -31.19 33.36
C ARG A 130 53.05 -31.15 32.43
#